data_AF-A0AAC8Q0P4-F1
#
_entry.id   AF-A0AAC8Q0P4-F1
#
_cell.length_a   1.000
_cell.length_b   1.000
_cell.length_c   1.000
_cell.angle_alpha   90.00
_cell.angle_beta   90.00
_cell.angle_gamma   90.00
#
_symmetry.space_group_name_H-M   'P 1'
#
loop_
_entity.id
_entity.type
_entity.pdbx_description
1 polymer ?
#
loop_
_entity_poly.entity_id
_entity_poly.type
_entity_poly.pdbx_seq_one_letter_code
_entity_poly.pdbx_strand_id
1 'polypeptide(L)'
;MGWLEHQELAPLAGEAFSAITGLTLQDAYVLEKREESAQEPLPLEEEDLDADLTPRPEEALPIPHPEAVGAWWRENRGNFTPGQRYLRGRSFSMETLLGELRQGPMRRRHAHALELALRSQGACRLQTRAFTRRQGTELARLRNTAQRLSVRPLSGILGGG
;
A
#
# COMPACT_ATOMS: atom_id res chain seq x y z
N MET A 1 -13.25 12.40 -6.11
CA MET A 1 -13.06 11.20 -5.27
C MET A 1 -13.83 9.99 -5.80
N GLY A 2 -14.35 9.99 -7.04
CA GLY A 2 -15.24 8.94 -7.54
C GLY A 2 -14.70 7.50 -7.50
N TRP A 3 -13.37 7.31 -7.48
CA TRP A 3 -12.77 5.97 -7.29
C TRP A 3 -13.03 5.36 -5.91
N LEU A 4 -13.26 6.16 -4.87
CA LEU A 4 -13.64 5.66 -3.54
C LEU A 4 -15.11 5.23 -3.47
N GLU A 5 -15.94 5.69 -4.40
CA GLU A 5 -17.38 5.35 -4.48
C GLU A 5 -17.63 4.15 -5.41
N HIS A 6 -16.63 3.77 -6.21
CA HIS A 6 -16.73 2.65 -7.14
C HIS A 6 -16.62 1.32 -6.40
N GLN A 7 -17.66 0.48 -6.44
CA GLN A 7 -17.78 -0.76 -5.66
C GLN A 7 -16.52 -1.64 -5.70
N GLU A 8 -16.00 -1.92 -6.91
CA GLU A 8 -14.84 -2.81 -7.07
C GLU A 8 -13.48 -2.14 -6.77
N LEU A 9 -13.38 -0.82 -6.97
CA LEU A 9 -12.11 -0.10 -6.92
C LEU A 9 -11.91 0.61 -5.58
N ALA A 10 -12.97 0.80 -4.81
CA ALA A 10 -12.94 1.51 -3.54
C ALA A 10 -11.90 0.92 -2.57
N PRO A 11 -11.80 -0.41 -2.37
CA PRO A 11 -10.80 -0.96 -1.44
C PRO A 11 -9.36 -0.68 -1.89
N LEU A 12 -9.08 -0.81 -3.19
CA LEU A 12 -7.76 -0.52 -3.76
C LEU A 12 -7.44 0.98 -3.73
N ALA A 13 -8.40 1.84 -4.05
CA ALA A 13 -8.26 3.28 -3.99
C ALA A 13 -8.00 3.75 -2.55
N GLY A 14 -8.70 3.17 -1.58
CA GLY A 14 -8.46 3.39 -0.15
C GLY A 14 -7.06 2.96 0.28
N GLU A 15 -6.65 1.74 -0.08
CA GLU A 15 -5.32 1.21 0.21
C GLU A 15 -4.20 2.08 -0.39
N ALA A 16 -4.37 2.53 -1.64
CA ALA A 16 -3.45 3.45 -2.30
C ALA A 16 -3.41 4.82 -1.60
N PHE A 17 -4.57 5.37 -1.25
CA PHE A 17 -4.67 6.62 -0.50
C PHE A 17 -3.92 6.51 0.83
N SER A 18 -4.16 5.47 1.62
CA SER A 18 -3.44 5.18 2.87
C SER A 18 -1.94 5.01 2.69
N ALA A 19 -1.50 4.47 1.54
CA ALA A 19 -0.08 4.31 1.22
C ALA A 19 0.63 5.64 1.02
N ILE A 20 -0.05 6.59 0.40
CA ILE A 20 0.50 7.90 0.09
C ILE A 20 0.38 8.81 1.30
N THR A 21 -0.83 8.92 1.87
CA THR A 21 -1.17 9.98 2.84
C THR A 21 -0.86 9.60 4.27
N GLY A 22 -0.71 8.31 4.58
CA GLY A 22 -0.55 7.87 5.96
C GLY A 22 -1.87 7.71 6.72
N LEU A 23 -3.02 8.09 6.14
CA LEU A 23 -4.31 7.85 6.76
C LEU A 23 -4.50 6.34 6.99
N THR A 24 -4.89 5.94 8.19
CA THR A 24 -5.24 4.55 8.48
C THR A 24 -6.75 4.40 8.29
N LEU A 25 -7.16 3.53 7.38
CA LEU A 25 -8.58 3.21 7.16
C LEU A 25 -9.07 2.29 8.28
N GLN A 26 -9.60 2.91 9.32
CA GLN A 26 -10.26 2.29 10.47
C GLN A 26 -11.35 3.22 10.99
N ASP A 27 -12.25 2.69 11.82
CA ASP A 27 -13.29 3.45 12.51
C ASP A 27 -14.11 4.31 11.51
N ALA A 28 -14.18 5.63 11.72
CA ALA A 28 -14.93 6.57 10.90
C ALA A 28 -14.51 6.65 9.41
N TYR A 29 -13.36 6.07 9.04
CA TYR A 29 -12.87 6.06 7.65
C TYR A 29 -13.26 4.81 6.88
N VAL A 30 -13.98 3.88 7.49
CA VAL A 30 -14.38 2.60 6.88
C VAL A 30 -15.89 2.47 6.95
N LEU A 31 -16.50 2.03 5.86
CA LEU A 31 -17.90 1.63 5.87
C LEU A 31 -18.00 0.28 6.58
N GLU A 32 -18.98 0.11 7.45
CA GLU A 32 -19.31 -1.20 7.97
C GLU A 32 -19.57 -2.12 6.78
N LYS A 33 -18.85 -3.24 6.71
CA LYS A 33 -19.11 -4.27 5.71
C LYS A 33 -20.50 -4.77 6.02
N ARG A 34 -21.49 -4.30 5.26
CA ARG A 34 -22.85 -4.82 5.33
C ARG A 34 -22.67 -6.31 5.11
N GLU A 35 -22.99 -7.13 6.13
CA GLU A 35 -23.16 -8.56 5.87
C GLU A 35 -24.09 -8.62 4.68
N GLU A 36 -23.61 -9.19 3.57
CA GLU A 36 -24.47 -9.46 2.42
C GLU A 36 -25.58 -10.32 3.01
N SER A 37 -26.71 -9.67 3.28
CA SER A 37 -27.91 -10.31 3.80
C SER A 37 -28.10 -11.50 2.90
N ALA A 38 -27.93 -12.71 3.46
CA ALA A 38 -27.82 -13.98 2.73
C ALA A 38 -28.60 -13.86 1.42
N GLN A 39 -27.89 -13.58 0.33
CA GLN A 39 -28.53 -13.45 -0.97
C GLN A 39 -29.30 -14.76 -1.15
N GLU A 40 -30.57 -14.68 -1.51
CA GLU A 40 -31.31 -15.89 -1.86
C GLU A 40 -30.44 -16.65 -2.87
N PRO A 41 -30.13 -17.94 -2.62
CA PRO A 41 -29.28 -18.69 -3.52
C PRO A 41 -29.87 -18.58 -4.92
N LEU A 42 -29.02 -18.22 -5.87
CA LEU A 42 -29.43 -18.13 -7.25
C LEU A 42 -29.98 -19.51 -7.69
N PRO A 43 -30.97 -19.55 -8.59
CA PRO A 43 -31.35 -20.81 -9.21
C PRO A 43 -30.11 -21.50 -9.77
N LEU A 44 -29.98 -22.83 -9.61
CA LEU A 44 -28.80 -23.60 -10.06
C LEU A 44 -28.47 -23.40 -11.56
N GLU A 45 -29.44 -22.96 -12.35
CA GLU A 45 -29.32 -22.66 -13.78
C GLU A 45 -28.65 -21.29 -14.05
N GLU A 46 -28.63 -20.40 -13.05
CA GLU A 46 -28.00 -19.07 -13.06
C GLU A 46 -26.69 -19.05 -12.27
N GLU A 47 -26.38 -20.12 -11.52
CA GLU A 47 -25.10 -20.29 -10.84
C GLU A 47 -23.99 -20.65 -11.85
N ASP A 48 -22.98 -19.80 -11.93
CA ASP A 48 -21.74 -20.13 -12.63
C ASP A 48 -20.93 -21.11 -11.76
N LEU A 49 -21.14 -22.40 -12.01
CA LEU A 49 -20.45 -23.48 -11.30
C LEU A 49 -18.93 -23.51 -11.55
N ASP A 50 -18.46 -22.82 -12.59
CA ASP A 50 -17.04 -22.70 -12.93
C ASP A 50 -16.42 -21.39 -12.39
N ALA A 51 -17.16 -20.58 -11.62
CA ALA A 51 -16.65 -19.35 -11.04
C ALA A 51 -15.45 -19.60 -10.12
N ASP A 52 -14.41 -18.78 -10.24
CA ASP A 52 -13.27 -18.79 -9.31
C ASP A 52 -13.70 -18.20 -7.96
N LEU A 53 -14.01 -19.08 -7.02
CA LEU A 53 -14.38 -18.71 -5.65
C LEU A 53 -13.16 -18.38 -4.77
N THR A 54 -11.96 -18.32 -5.34
CA THR A 54 -10.76 -17.92 -4.60
C THR A 54 -10.87 -16.44 -4.23
N PRO A 55 -10.96 -16.09 -2.93
CA PRO A 55 -11.09 -14.70 -2.53
C PRO A 55 -9.85 -13.92 -2.94
N ARG A 56 -10.07 -12.80 -3.62
CA ARG A 56 -8.97 -11.96 -4.08
C ARG A 56 -8.34 -11.21 -2.92
N PRO A 57 -7.03 -10.93 -2.92
CA PRO A 57 -6.37 -10.19 -1.85
C PRO A 57 -7.02 -8.83 -1.53
N GLU A 58 -7.55 -8.15 -2.55
CA GLU A 58 -8.25 -6.87 -2.41
C GLU A 58 -9.59 -6.96 -1.67
N GLU A 59 -10.25 -8.11 -1.63
CA GLU A 59 -11.53 -8.31 -0.93
C GLU A 59 -11.36 -8.32 0.59
N ALA A 60 -10.12 -8.52 1.07
CA ALA A 60 -9.75 -8.42 2.47
C ALA A 60 -9.41 -6.97 2.90
N LEU A 61 -9.42 -6.00 1.97
CA LEU A 61 -9.16 -4.60 2.27
C LEU A 61 -10.42 -3.91 2.82
N PRO A 62 -10.27 -2.91 3.70
CA PRO A 62 -11.40 -2.13 4.19
C PRO A 62 -12.03 -1.32 3.04
N ILE A 63 -13.36 -1.23 3.05
CA ILE A 63 -14.09 -0.36 2.13
C ILE A 63 -14.04 1.06 2.71
N PRO A 64 -13.41 2.04 2.04
CA PRO A 64 -13.28 3.38 2.57
C PRO A 64 -14.62 4.11 2.63
N HIS A 65 -14.83 4.95 3.64
CA HIS A 65 -15.96 5.88 3.69
C HIS A 65 -15.62 7.14 2.87
N PRO A 66 -16.22 7.36 1.67
CA PRO A 66 -15.74 8.38 0.74
C PRO A 66 -15.84 9.81 1.30
N GLU A 67 -16.94 10.13 1.97
CA GLU A 67 -17.14 11.46 2.56
C GLU A 67 -16.15 11.76 3.70
N ALA A 68 -15.96 10.83 4.64
CA ALA A 68 -15.03 10.99 5.76
C ALA A 68 -13.58 11.13 5.27
N VAL A 69 -13.15 10.27 4.33
CA VAL A 69 -11.82 10.36 3.69
C VAL A 69 -11.69 11.67 2.91
N GLY A 70 -12.75 12.10 2.22
CA GLY A 70 -12.79 13.36 1.49
C GLY A 70 -12.71 14.60 2.39
N ALA A 71 -13.36 14.57 3.55
CA ALA A 71 -13.25 15.63 4.57
C ALA A 71 -11.82 15.71 5.10
N TRP A 72 -11.24 14.58 5.52
CA TRP A 72 -9.86 14.51 5.95
C TRP A 72 -8.89 15.05 4.90
N TRP A 73 -9.11 14.71 3.62
CA TRP A 73 -8.26 15.20 2.54
C TRP A 73 -8.34 16.72 2.37
N ARG A 74 -9.53 17.32 2.45
CA ARG A 74 -9.68 18.78 2.35
C ARG A 74 -8.90 19.52 3.44
N GLU A 75 -8.83 18.96 4.63
CA GLU A 75 -8.10 19.53 5.77
C GLU A 75 -6.58 19.32 5.64
N ASN A 76 -6.14 18.15 5.16
CA ASN A 76 -4.73 17.77 5.21
C ASN A 76 -3.95 17.95 3.91
N ARG A 77 -4.62 18.19 2.77
CA ARG A 77 -3.98 18.36 1.46
C ARG A 77 -2.89 19.42 1.42
N GLY A 78 -2.97 20.45 2.28
CA GLY A 78 -1.96 21.50 2.39
C GLY A 78 -0.57 20.99 2.81
N ASN A 79 -0.51 19.82 3.45
CA ASN A 79 0.74 19.17 3.86
C ASN A 79 1.46 18.43 2.71
N PHE A 80 0.82 18.33 1.55
CA PHE A 80 1.32 17.58 0.40
C PHE A 80 1.71 18.52 -0.75
N THR A 81 2.98 18.47 -1.13
CA THR A 81 3.51 19.27 -2.24
C THR A 81 3.35 18.53 -3.56
N PRO A 82 2.77 19.15 -4.61
CA PRO A 82 2.70 18.55 -5.94
C PRO A 82 4.08 18.15 -6.47
N GLY A 83 4.17 17.00 -7.14
CA GLY A 83 5.44 16.47 -7.68
C GLY A 83 6.36 15.82 -6.64
N GLN A 84 6.11 16.03 -5.35
CA GLN A 84 6.82 15.32 -4.28
C GLN A 84 6.19 13.95 -4.08
N ARG A 85 7.03 12.90 -4.07
CA ARG A 85 6.58 11.56 -3.69
C ARG A 85 6.44 11.46 -2.17
N TYR A 86 5.35 10.88 -1.71
CA TYR A 86 5.10 10.57 -0.31
C TYR A 86 5.01 9.07 -0.06
N LEU A 87 5.33 8.66 1.16
CA LEU A 87 5.12 7.32 1.68
C LEU A 87 4.65 7.46 3.12
N ARG A 88 3.44 7.00 3.41
CA ARG A 88 2.77 7.12 4.72
C ARG A 88 2.77 8.56 5.27
N GLY A 89 2.45 9.52 4.42
CA GLY A 89 2.33 10.93 4.80
C GLY A 89 3.67 11.67 4.96
N ARG A 90 4.80 10.98 4.72
CA ARG A 90 6.15 11.57 4.81
C ARG A 90 6.74 11.71 3.41
N SER A 91 7.50 12.77 3.17
CA SER A 91 8.29 12.91 1.95
C SER A 91 9.19 11.69 1.79
N PHE A 92 9.16 11.10 0.59
CA PHE A 92 9.85 9.85 0.33
C PHE A 92 11.37 9.99 0.50
N SER A 93 11.94 9.07 1.27
CA SER A 93 13.38 8.91 1.49
C SER A 93 13.74 7.45 1.75
N MET A 94 15.02 7.09 1.65
CA MET A 94 15.48 5.74 2.03
C MET A 94 15.12 5.40 3.48
N GLU A 95 15.16 6.39 4.38
CA GLU A 95 14.78 6.21 5.77
C GLU A 95 13.30 5.86 5.93
N THR A 96 12.41 6.60 5.26
CA THR A 96 10.97 6.29 5.28
C THR A 96 10.69 4.90 4.72
N LEU A 97 11.33 4.52 3.60
CA LEU A 97 11.20 3.19 3.01
C LEU A 97 11.67 2.06 3.94
N LEU A 98 12.80 2.25 4.63
CA LEU A 98 13.28 1.28 5.62
C LEU A 98 12.41 1.23 6.87
N GLY A 99 11.79 2.35 7.26
CA GLY A 99 10.76 2.42 8.29
C GLY A 99 9.56 1.54 7.94
N GLU A 100 9.03 1.70 6.73
CA GLU A 100 7.92 0.89 6.21
C GLU A 100 8.28 -0.59 6.07
N LEU A 101 9.49 -0.92 5.63
CA LEU A 101 9.98 -2.29 5.63
C LEU A 101 10.15 -2.87 7.04
N ARG A 102 10.10 -2.08 8.10
CA ARG A 102 10.14 -2.59 9.48
C ARG A 102 8.76 -2.66 10.12
N GLN A 103 7.94 -1.64 9.93
CA GLN A 103 6.71 -1.41 10.71
C GLN A 103 5.44 -1.32 9.84
N GLY A 104 5.58 -1.24 8.52
CA GLY A 104 4.46 -1.10 7.60
C GLY A 104 3.70 -2.41 7.34
N PRO A 105 2.55 -2.35 6.66
CA PRO A 105 1.72 -3.50 6.34
C PRO A 105 2.47 -4.57 5.53
N MET A 106 2.27 -5.85 5.87
CA MET A 106 2.94 -6.98 5.19
C MET A 106 2.67 -7.03 3.68
N ARG A 107 1.45 -6.66 3.24
CA ARG A 107 1.06 -6.68 1.82
C ARG A 107 1.93 -5.82 0.91
N ARG A 108 2.54 -4.73 1.43
CA ARG A 108 3.41 -3.84 0.66
C ARG A 108 4.89 -4.16 0.79
N ARG A 109 5.23 -5.08 1.69
CA ARG A 109 6.62 -5.38 2.08
C ARG A 109 7.47 -5.81 0.89
N HIS A 110 6.92 -6.66 0.02
CA HIS A 110 7.61 -7.13 -1.19
C HIS A 110 7.86 -5.99 -2.20
N ALA A 111 6.86 -5.16 -2.44
CA ALA A 111 6.99 -4.00 -3.34
C ALA A 111 8.03 -2.98 -2.81
N HIS A 112 8.01 -2.69 -1.51
CA HIS A 112 9.00 -1.83 -0.88
C HIS A 112 10.42 -2.40 -0.92
N ALA A 113 10.58 -3.72 -0.79
CA ALA A 113 11.89 -4.36 -0.89
C ALA A 113 12.44 -4.32 -2.32
N LEU A 114 11.57 -4.47 -3.33
CA LEU A 114 11.94 -4.27 -4.73
C LEU A 114 12.34 -2.82 -4.99
N GLU A 115 11.56 -1.85 -4.51
CA GLU A 115 11.89 -0.44 -4.64
C GLU A 115 13.24 -0.09 -3.98
N LEU A 116 13.51 -0.66 -2.81
CA LEU A 116 14.80 -0.51 -2.13
C LEU A 116 15.95 -1.02 -3.01
N ALA A 117 15.79 -2.20 -3.61
CA ALA A 117 16.80 -2.79 -4.49
C ALA A 117 17.02 -1.94 -5.75
N LEU A 118 15.95 -1.46 -6.39
CA LEU A 118 16.06 -0.62 -7.58
C LEU A 118 16.78 0.70 -7.27
N ARG A 119 16.36 1.40 -6.21
CA ARG A 119 16.91 2.72 -5.85
C ARG A 119 18.35 2.67 -5.33
N SER A 120 18.73 1.54 -4.76
CA SER A 120 20.11 1.29 -4.33
C SER A 120 20.97 0.64 -5.41
N GLN A 121 20.45 0.44 -6.64
CA GLN A 121 21.14 -0.28 -7.71
C GLN A 121 21.65 -1.67 -7.26
N GLY A 122 20.86 -2.35 -6.45
CA GLY A 122 21.17 -3.68 -5.90
C GLY A 122 22.03 -3.67 -4.63
N ALA A 123 22.55 -2.51 -4.19
CA ALA A 123 23.37 -2.44 -2.97
C ALA A 123 22.59 -2.77 -1.69
N CYS A 124 21.28 -2.52 -1.68
CA CYS A 124 20.39 -2.82 -0.56
C CYS A 124 19.33 -3.85 -0.97
N ARG A 125 19.40 -5.07 -0.43
CA ARG A 125 18.43 -6.15 -0.69
C ARG A 125 17.92 -6.72 0.62
N LEU A 126 16.61 -6.92 0.71
CA LEU A 126 15.93 -7.55 1.83
C LEU A 126 15.25 -8.84 1.36
N GLN A 127 15.54 -9.97 2.01
CA GLN A 127 14.89 -11.24 1.72
C GLN A 127 13.56 -11.35 2.48
N THR A 128 12.52 -10.74 1.94
CA THR A 128 11.20 -10.64 2.56
C THR A 128 10.49 -11.97 2.82
N ARG A 129 10.94 -13.07 2.21
CA ARG A 129 10.44 -14.43 2.43
C ARG A 129 11.28 -15.23 3.44
N ALA A 130 12.39 -14.69 3.93
CA ALA A 130 13.19 -15.33 4.96
C ALA A 130 12.54 -15.22 6.34
N PHE A 131 13.01 -16.00 7.32
CA PHE A 131 12.56 -15.86 8.71
C PHE A 131 12.77 -14.45 9.27
N THR A 132 11.85 -14.01 10.14
CA THR A 132 11.85 -12.68 10.75
C THR A 132 13.18 -12.31 11.40
N ARG A 133 13.87 -13.26 12.05
CA ARG A 133 15.20 -13.04 12.64
C ARG A 133 16.21 -12.58 11.59
N ARG A 134 16.29 -13.28 10.45
CA ARG A 134 17.18 -12.93 9.34
C ARG A 134 16.81 -11.57 8.76
N GLN A 135 15.52 -11.33 8.50
CA GLN A 135 15.05 -10.04 8.02
C GLN A 135 15.41 -8.89 8.98
N GLY A 136 15.29 -9.11 10.29
CA GLY A 136 15.67 -8.14 11.31
C GLY A 136 17.15 -7.78 11.28
N THR A 137 18.02 -8.78 11.14
CA THR A 137 19.47 -8.58 10.95
C THR A 137 19.79 -7.85 9.64
N GLU A 138 19.13 -8.23 8.54
CA GLU A 138 19.29 -7.56 7.24
C GLU A 138 18.87 -6.07 7.34
N LEU A 139 17.69 -5.77 7.89
CA LEU A 139 17.23 -4.40 8.08
C LEU A 139 18.16 -3.54 8.94
N ALA A 140 18.72 -4.11 10.00
CA ALA A 140 19.69 -3.40 10.85
C ALA A 140 20.96 -3.03 10.06
N ARG A 141 21.48 -3.93 9.22
CA ARG A 141 22.63 -3.66 8.35
C ARG A 141 22.31 -2.62 7.29
N LEU A 142 21.14 -2.75 6.64
CA LEU A 142 20.70 -1.87 5.56
C LEU A 142 20.55 -0.42 6.02
N ARG A 143 20.14 -0.16 7.26
CA ARG A 143 20.08 1.20 7.82
C ARG A 143 21.41 1.94 7.74
N ASN A 144 22.52 1.27 8.08
CA ASN A 144 23.86 1.87 8.02
C ASN A 144 24.35 2.08 6.58
N THR A 145 23.90 1.26 5.64
CA THR A 145 24.25 1.41 4.21
C THR A 145 23.42 2.53 3.58
N ALA A 146 22.12 2.58 3.86
CA ALA A 146 21.19 3.54 3.28
C ALA A 146 21.48 4.99 3.68
N GLN A 147 22.04 5.23 4.87
CA GLN A 147 22.52 6.56 5.27
C GLN A 147 23.60 7.13 4.34
N ARG A 148 24.31 6.26 3.61
CA ARG A 148 25.39 6.64 2.70
C ARG A 148 24.97 6.72 1.23
N LEU A 149 23.71 6.39 0.92
CA LEU A 149 23.18 6.37 -0.44
C LEU A 149 22.23 7.55 -0.66
N SER A 150 22.43 8.29 -1.75
CA SER A 150 21.45 9.28 -2.19
C SER A 150 20.26 8.58 -2.85
N VAL A 151 19.05 9.05 -2.56
CA VAL A 151 17.84 8.58 -3.23
C VAL A 151 17.89 9.04 -4.68
N ARG A 152 18.10 8.13 -5.63
CA ARG A 152 17.91 8.43 -7.05
C ARG A 152 16.42 8.36 -7.40
N PRO A 153 15.90 9.29 -8.23
CA PRO A 153 14.55 9.16 -8.78
C PRO A 153 14.49 7.94 -9.69
N LEU A 154 13.36 7.21 -9.66
CA LEU A 154 13.14 6.02 -10.48
C LEU A 154 13.26 6.30 -11.98
N SER A 155 12.83 7.49 -12.42
CA SER A 155 12.99 7.95 -13.80
C SER A 155 14.45 7.96 -14.25
N GLY A 156 15.39 8.35 -13.38
CA GLY A 156 16.82 8.32 -13.67
C GLY A 156 17.48 6.94 -13.57
N ILE A 157 16.75 5.91 -13.12
CA ILE A 157 17.25 4.53 -13.03
C ILE A 157 16.78 3.70 -14.23
N LEU A 158 15.56 3.94 -14.70
CA LEU A 158 14.95 3.22 -15.83
C LEU A 158 15.14 3.92 -17.18
N GLY A 159 15.40 5.24 -17.17
CA GLY A 159 15.74 6.02 -18.36
C GLY A 159 17.24 5.93 -18.67
N GLY A 160 17.70 4.76 -19.10
CA GLY A 160 19.01 4.62 -19.73
C GLY A 160 18.94 5.03 -21.19
N GLY A 161 19.46 6.21 -21.52
CA GLY A 161 19.64 6.78 -22.86
C GLY A 161 20.33 8.12 -22.75
#